data_AF-A0A3E1NQH9-F1
#
_entry.id   AF-A0A3E1NQH9-F1
#
_cell.length_a   1.000
_cell.length_b   1.000
_cell.length_c   1.000
_cell.angle_alpha   90.00
_cell.angle_beta   90.00
_cell.angle_gamma   90.00
#
_symmetry.space_group_name_H-M   'P 1'
#
loop_
_entity.id
_entity.type
_entity.pdbx_description
1 polymer ?
#
loop_
_entity_poly.entity_id
_entity_poly.type
_entity_poly.pdbx_seq_one_letter_code
_entity_poly.pdbx_strand_id
1 'polypeptide(L)'
;MIKKLFFVFCISLLAMYPIYKNFYNGRAVLTYQRHIALINGNSEYYNPWQYRMLSPEIIEGLMWVYNHTVDKVYPIEEKFHFQLNPTSNPTPETVEFFTLLQTRGALKYTVVFILFRFCLNFLVLSLAFLLWQKLVRSRWLKWTGLIIVSLAMGNGVIASDLVFSTYLDNVFYLLTAIIIVYNKNPRWLLLIVPLAAFNRETSLLIPFLFFVSMMDFSQFSFKRFNLAAIRFPAKQVWLLTSILYVLFFSIFIAVRVHYGYRPPQIWKVPAGIPMLKLNLLSSMAPKSYFELLGVMSIIPLIIIYQFKRFPLRMRVWFLALVPIWFAVHCYTVVAYQTRIFLVPLIIILVPMLLWLIENDYQQQDTPEEPAAGKKSSRQLTTY
;
A
#
# COMPACT_ATOMS: atom_id res chain seq x y z
N MET A 1 12.11 -3.12 28.68
CA MET A 1 13.01 -3.19 27.50
C MET A 1 12.73 -4.41 26.62
N ILE A 2 12.76 -5.63 27.17
CA ILE A 2 12.58 -6.92 26.45
C ILE A 2 11.34 -6.96 25.53
N LYS A 3 10.16 -6.55 26.02
CA LYS A 3 8.91 -6.56 25.22
C LYS A 3 8.99 -5.66 23.97
N LYS A 4 9.69 -4.53 24.03
CA LYS A 4 9.86 -3.62 22.88
C LYS A 4 10.84 -4.23 21.87
N LEU A 5 11.91 -4.87 22.33
CA LEU A 5 12.86 -5.58 21.47
C LEU A 5 12.19 -6.76 20.75
N PHE A 6 11.39 -7.55 21.46
CA PHE A 6 10.62 -8.63 20.86
C PHE A 6 9.64 -8.11 19.79
N PHE A 7 8.94 -7.00 20.07
CA PHE A 7 8.06 -6.36 19.09
C PHE A 7 8.81 -5.95 17.81
N VAL A 8 9.95 -5.27 17.96
CA VAL A 8 10.79 -4.88 16.82
C VAL A 8 11.26 -6.11 16.05
N PHE A 9 11.72 -7.14 16.76
CA PHE A 9 12.15 -8.41 16.15
C PHE A 9 11.04 -9.05 15.31
N CYS A 10 9.81 -9.15 15.83
CA CYS A 10 8.68 -9.71 15.08
C CYS A 10 8.35 -8.90 13.82
N ILE A 11 8.33 -7.55 13.90
CA ILE A 11 8.12 -6.72 12.70
C ILE A 11 9.27 -6.91 11.71
N SER A 12 10.51 -6.99 12.18
CA SER A 12 11.67 -7.24 11.32
C SER A 12 11.53 -8.56 10.55
N LEU A 13 11.11 -9.65 11.20
CA LEU A 13 10.86 -10.93 10.52
C LEU A 13 9.76 -10.79 9.45
N LEU A 14 8.64 -10.14 9.77
CA LEU A 14 7.56 -9.89 8.82
C LEU A 14 8.00 -8.98 7.66
N ALA A 15 8.90 -8.03 7.89
CA ALA A 15 9.44 -7.13 6.87
C ALA A 15 10.39 -7.86 5.90
N MET A 16 11.03 -8.95 6.34
CA MET A 16 11.93 -9.77 5.53
C MET A 16 11.20 -10.73 4.59
N TYR A 17 10.01 -11.21 4.96
CA TYR A 17 9.27 -12.16 4.14
C TYR A 17 9.00 -11.67 2.70
N PRO A 18 8.53 -10.42 2.45
CA PRO A 18 8.38 -9.93 1.10
C PRO A 18 9.71 -9.85 0.34
N ILE A 19 10.83 -9.59 1.03
CA ILE A 19 12.16 -9.57 0.41
C ILE A 19 12.55 -10.97 -0.03
N TYR A 20 12.43 -11.96 0.86
CA TYR A 20 12.68 -13.36 0.54
C TYR A 20 11.91 -13.80 -0.72
N LYS A 21 10.61 -13.49 -0.81
CA LYS A 21 9.79 -13.79 -2.00
C LYS A 21 10.30 -13.11 -3.27
N ASN A 22 10.87 -11.90 -3.19
CA ASN A 22 11.45 -11.21 -4.34
C ASN A 22 12.70 -11.93 -4.87
N PHE A 23 13.59 -12.36 -3.98
CA PHE A 23 14.80 -13.07 -4.35
C PHE A 23 14.50 -14.47 -4.86
N TYR A 24 13.61 -15.21 -4.19
CA TYR A 24 13.23 -16.56 -4.59
C TYR A 24 12.63 -16.60 -6.00
N ASN A 25 11.89 -15.56 -6.40
CA ASN A 25 11.28 -15.46 -7.73
C ASN A 25 12.20 -14.83 -8.79
N GLY A 26 13.50 -14.61 -8.52
CA GLY A 26 14.47 -14.08 -9.49
C GLY A 26 14.27 -12.62 -9.91
N ARG A 27 13.35 -11.87 -9.28
CA ARG A 27 12.97 -10.49 -9.70
C ARG A 27 14.01 -9.42 -9.31
N ALA A 28 14.98 -9.76 -8.48
CA ALA A 28 16.09 -8.87 -8.11
C ALA A 28 16.97 -8.50 -9.31
N VAL A 29 17.18 -9.44 -10.24
CA VAL A 29 18.06 -9.25 -11.40
C VAL A 29 17.59 -8.11 -12.29
N LEU A 30 16.32 -8.17 -12.68
CA LEU A 30 15.67 -7.19 -13.54
C LEU A 30 15.57 -5.79 -12.92
N THR A 31 15.81 -5.66 -11.61
CA THR A 31 15.70 -4.38 -10.91
C THR A 31 16.97 -3.56 -11.05
N TYR A 32 18.13 -4.19 -10.88
CA TYR A 32 19.41 -3.51 -11.06
C TYR A 32 19.56 -3.01 -12.49
N GLN A 33 19.31 -3.87 -13.48
CA GLN A 33 19.40 -3.50 -14.90
C GLN A 33 18.50 -2.32 -15.25
N ARG A 34 17.28 -2.27 -14.71
CA ARG A 34 16.35 -1.15 -14.95
C ARG A 34 16.74 0.15 -14.26
N HIS A 35 17.34 0.06 -13.07
CA HIS A 35 17.86 1.24 -12.38
C HIS A 35 19.04 1.83 -13.15
N ILE A 36 19.98 0.99 -13.59
CA ILE A 36 21.09 1.41 -14.47
C ILE A 36 20.56 2.00 -15.77
N ALA A 37 19.56 1.37 -16.40
CA ALA A 37 18.93 1.92 -17.59
C ALA A 37 18.31 3.30 -17.31
N LEU A 38 17.77 3.53 -16.11
CA LEU A 38 17.14 4.80 -15.75
C LEU A 38 18.19 5.90 -15.60
N ILE A 39 19.28 5.64 -14.87
CA ILE A 39 20.41 6.56 -14.73
C ILE A 39 20.96 6.94 -16.11
N ASN A 40 21.08 5.95 -17.00
CA ASN A 40 21.61 6.15 -18.35
C ASN A 40 20.62 6.80 -19.32
N GLY A 41 19.43 7.21 -18.87
CA GLY A 41 18.39 7.80 -19.73
C GLY A 41 17.75 6.83 -20.74
N ASN A 42 18.13 5.54 -20.67
CA ASN A 42 17.76 4.48 -21.60
C ASN A 42 16.64 3.58 -21.07
N SER A 43 16.05 3.90 -19.92
CA SER A 43 14.99 3.10 -19.33
C SER A 43 13.69 3.30 -20.07
N GLU A 44 12.99 2.19 -20.30
CA GLU A 44 11.58 2.19 -20.70
C GLU A 44 10.69 2.98 -19.72
N TYR A 45 11.15 3.14 -18.46
CA TYR A 45 10.49 3.89 -17.38
C TYR A 45 10.92 5.36 -17.29
N TYR A 46 11.83 5.84 -18.16
CA TYR A 46 12.14 7.26 -18.31
C TYR A 46 11.00 7.92 -19.10
N ASN A 47 9.79 7.84 -18.54
CA ASN A 47 8.56 8.32 -19.11
C ASN A 47 7.92 9.29 -18.09
N PRO A 48 7.66 10.56 -18.45
CA PRO A 48 6.98 11.54 -17.60
C PRO A 48 5.60 11.07 -17.11
N TRP A 49 4.98 10.06 -17.75
CA TRP A 49 3.71 9.44 -17.33
C TRP A 49 3.85 8.34 -16.29
N GLN A 50 5.08 7.98 -15.93
CA GLN A 50 5.38 7.02 -14.88
C GLN A 50 6.39 7.63 -13.90
N TYR A 51 6.33 8.95 -13.67
CA TYR A 51 7.31 9.64 -12.84
C TYR A 51 7.37 8.96 -11.47
N ARG A 52 8.43 8.19 -11.25
CA ARG A 52 8.73 7.52 -9.99
C ARG A 52 9.96 8.15 -9.40
N MET A 53 10.21 9.42 -9.69
CA MET A 53 11.50 10.12 -9.51
C MET A 53 12.01 10.00 -8.09
N LEU A 54 11.11 10.12 -7.11
CA LEU A 54 11.52 10.01 -5.71
C LEU A 54 12.24 8.67 -5.40
N SER A 55 11.80 7.55 -5.98
CA SER A 55 12.35 6.23 -5.62
C SER A 55 13.80 6.03 -6.11
N PRO A 56 14.14 6.24 -7.40
CA PRO A 56 15.52 6.22 -7.89
C PRO A 56 16.42 7.25 -7.22
N GLU A 57 15.95 8.49 -7.00
CA GLU A 57 16.75 9.53 -6.35
C GLU A 57 17.13 9.16 -4.91
N ILE A 58 16.20 8.53 -4.17
CA ILE A 58 16.51 7.98 -2.84
C ILE A 58 17.59 6.90 -2.94
N ILE A 59 17.50 6.00 -3.93
CA ILE A 59 18.47 4.92 -4.11
C ILE A 59 19.84 5.45 -4.50
N GLU A 60 19.91 6.42 -5.42
CA GLU A 60 21.15 7.08 -5.79
C GLU A 60 21.79 7.78 -4.59
N GLY A 61 20.99 8.49 -3.79
CA GLY A 61 21.46 9.10 -2.54
C GLY A 61 22.01 8.07 -1.56
N LEU A 62 21.32 6.93 -1.38
CA LEU A 62 21.78 5.85 -0.50
C LEU A 62 23.05 5.15 -1.04
N MET A 63 23.13 4.94 -2.35
CA MET A 63 24.33 4.41 -3.00
C MET A 63 25.51 5.36 -2.84
N TRP A 64 25.30 6.67 -3.01
CA TRP A 64 26.32 7.68 -2.77
C TRP A 64 26.81 7.62 -1.32
N VAL A 65 25.91 7.59 -0.33
CA VAL A 65 26.28 7.45 1.08
C VAL A 65 27.07 6.16 1.31
N TYR A 66 26.60 5.03 0.79
CA TYR A 66 27.27 3.73 0.93
C TYR A 66 28.71 3.78 0.39
N ASN A 67 28.89 4.29 -0.83
CA ASN A 67 30.19 4.41 -1.49
C ASN A 67 31.14 5.36 -0.75
N HIS A 68 30.60 6.37 -0.04
CA HIS A 68 31.41 7.34 0.71
C HIS A 68 31.61 6.99 2.19
N THR A 69 31.02 5.89 2.68
CA THR A 69 31.10 5.49 4.10
C THR A 69 31.50 4.02 4.24
N VAL A 70 30.54 3.10 4.07
CA VAL A 70 30.72 1.66 4.30
C VAL A 70 31.75 1.08 3.36
N ASP A 71 31.67 1.40 2.06
CA ASP A 71 32.55 0.81 1.05
C ASP A 71 34.01 1.26 1.21
N LYS A 72 34.25 2.48 1.71
CA LYS A 72 35.60 2.97 2.03
C LYS A 72 36.26 2.20 3.16
N VAL A 73 35.47 1.74 4.13
CA VAL A 73 35.97 1.00 5.30
C VAL A 73 36.01 -0.51 5.01
N TYR A 74 35.04 -0.99 4.23
CA TYR A 74 34.84 -2.40 3.93
C TYR A 74 34.38 -2.56 2.47
N PRO A 75 35.33 -2.64 1.50
CA PRO A 75 35.01 -2.80 0.09
C PRO A 75 34.44 -4.20 -0.15
N ILE A 76 33.11 -4.30 -0.20
CA ILE A 76 32.42 -5.60 -0.15
C ILE A 76 32.71 -6.44 -1.41
N GLU A 77 32.85 -5.81 -2.56
CA GLU A 77 33.12 -6.47 -3.84
C GLU A 77 34.53 -7.06 -3.94
N GLU A 78 35.48 -6.51 -3.18
CA GLU A 78 36.85 -7.05 -3.10
C GLU A 78 36.95 -8.19 -2.09
N LYS A 79 36.07 -8.21 -1.09
CA LYS A 79 36.11 -9.18 0.02
C LYS A 79 35.20 -10.38 -0.17
N PHE A 80 34.11 -10.24 -0.95
CA PHE A 80 33.16 -11.31 -1.22
C PHE A 80 33.22 -11.75 -2.67
N HIS A 81 33.65 -12.99 -2.89
CA HIS A 81 33.54 -13.67 -4.17
C HIS A 81 32.52 -14.80 -4.06
N PHE A 82 31.39 -14.66 -4.75
CA PHE A 82 30.36 -15.70 -4.79
C PHE A 82 30.79 -16.82 -5.74
N GLN A 83 31.17 -17.97 -5.19
CA GLN A 83 31.35 -19.21 -5.93
C GLN A 83 30.10 -20.07 -5.78
N LEU A 84 29.50 -20.46 -6.90
CA LEU A 84 28.42 -21.45 -6.92
C LEU A 84 29.03 -22.82 -6.63
N ASN A 85 28.94 -23.26 -5.38
CA ASN A 85 29.18 -24.66 -5.05
C ASN A 85 27.92 -25.45 -5.45
N PRO A 86 27.99 -26.36 -6.43
CA PRO A 86 26.84 -27.07 -6.96
C PRO A 86 26.42 -28.17 -5.96
N THR A 87 25.85 -27.78 -4.83
CA THR A 87 25.21 -28.74 -3.90
C THR A 87 23.81 -29.15 -4.39
N SER A 88 23.28 -28.48 -5.42
CA SER A 88 22.03 -28.78 -6.11
C SER A 88 22.07 -28.23 -7.54
N ASN A 89 21.27 -28.80 -8.46
CA ASN A 89 21.10 -28.25 -9.82
C ASN A 89 20.44 -26.86 -9.71
N PRO A 90 21.16 -25.75 -9.97
CA PRO A 90 20.59 -24.42 -9.81
C PRO A 90 19.53 -24.17 -10.89
N THR A 91 18.45 -23.50 -10.52
CA THR A 91 17.45 -23.02 -11.50
C THR A 91 18.07 -21.95 -12.43
N PRO A 92 17.57 -21.77 -13.66
CA PRO A 92 18.05 -20.73 -14.57
C PRO A 92 18.09 -19.34 -13.94
N GLU A 93 17.07 -18.97 -13.18
CA GLU A 93 16.96 -17.70 -12.48
C GLU A 93 18.04 -17.53 -11.41
N THR A 94 18.44 -18.63 -10.76
CA THR A 94 19.51 -18.63 -9.77
C THR A 94 20.85 -18.36 -10.45
N VAL A 95 21.13 -19.04 -11.57
CA VAL A 95 22.35 -18.84 -12.36
C VAL A 95 22.43 -17.38 -12.87
N GLU A 96 21.33 -16.84 -13.38
CA GLU A 96 21.26 -15.45 -13.84
C GLU A 96 21.55 -14.46 -12.71
N PHE A 97 20.99 -14.70 -11.51
CA PHE A 97 21.23 -13.84 -10.35
C PHE A 97 22.69 -13.86 -9.87
N PHE A 98 23.32 -15.03 -9.79
CA PHE A 98 24.73 -15.11 -9.43
C PHE A 98 25.64 -14.47 -10.48
N THR A 99 25.32 -14.65 -11.76
CA THR A 99 26.04 -13.97 -12.87
C THR A 99 25.93 -12.46 -12.72
N LEU A 100 24.75 -11.95 -12.37
CA LEU A 100 24.57 -10.53 -12.10
C LEU A 100 25.41 -10.05 -10.91
N LEU A 101 25.44 -10.79 -9.80
CA LEU A 101 26.22 -10.39 -8.62
C LEU A 101 27.73 -10.31 -8.89
N GLN A 102 28.22 -10.95 -9.94
CA GLN A 102 29.62 -10.85 -10.38
C GLN A 102 29.89 -9.58 -11.21
N THR A 103 28.86 -8.88 -11.70
CA THR A 103 29.05 -7.59 -12.36
C THR A 103 29.40 -6.48 -11.36
N ARG A 104 30.35 -5.62 -11.74
CA ARG A 104 30.80 -4.50 -10.91
C ARG A 104 29.64 -3.59 -10.51
N GLY A 105 29.52 -3.27 -9.23
CA GLY A 105 28.47 -2.43 -8.66
C GLY A 105 27.17 -3.19 -8.29
N ALA A 106 26.92 -4.37 -8.85
CA ALA A 106 25.66 -5.09 -8.64
C ALA A 106 25.53 -5.62 -7.21
N LEU A 107 26.63 -6.03 -6.58
CA LEU A 107 26.61 -6.49 -5.19
C LEU A 107 26.32 -5.33 -4.24
N LYS A 108 27.01 -4.20 -4.41
CA LYS A 108 26.75 -2.98 -3.60
C LYS A 108 25.30 -2.54 -3.73
N TYR A 109 24.81 -2.50 -4.98
CA TYR A 109 23.41 -2.17 -5.25
C TYR A 109 22.44 -3.12 -4.55
N THR A 110 22.70 -4.43 -4.61
CA THR A 110 21.86 -5.45 -3.97
C THR A 110 21.80 -5.27 -2.45
N VAL A 111 22.92 -4.93 -1.81
CA VAL A 111 22.97 -4.66 -0.36
C VAL A 111 22.14 -3.42 0.00
N VAL A 112 22.36 -2.30 -0.69
CA VAL A 112 21.62 -1.06 -0.46
C VAL A 112 20.13 -1.27 -0.73
N PHE A 113 19.81 -2.01 -1.80
CA PHE A 113 18.46 -2.39 -2.16
C PHE A 113 17.77 -3.16 -1.03
N ILE A 114 18.37 -4.25 -0.54
CA ILE A 114 17.81 -5.09 0.54
C ILE A 114 17.56 -4.26 1.79
N LEU A 115 18.54 -3.44 2.17
CA LEU A 115 18.45 -2.60 3.36
C LEU A 115 17.31 -1.58 3.24
N PHE A 116 17.25 -0.84 2.12
CA PHE A 116 16.18 0.14 1.91
C PHE A 116 14.82 -0.52 1.87
N ARG A 117 14.73 -1.67 1.20
CA ARG A 117 13.50 -2.45 1.10
C ARG A 117 13.03 -2.94 2.47
N PHE A 118 13.95 -3.37 3.33
CA PHE A 118 13.67 -3.77 4.69
C PHE A 118 13.11 -2.60 5.48
N CYS A 119 13.79 -1.45 5.43
CA CYS A 119 13.34 -0.22 6.09
C CYS A 119 11.94 0.22 5.65
N LEU A 120 11.64 0.17 4.34
CA LEU A 120 10.31 0.48 3.83
C LEU A 120 9.24 -0.50 4.32
N ASN A 121 9.49 -1.80 4.25
CA ASN A 121 8.53 -2.81 4.71
C ASN A 121 8.29 -2.68 6.22
N PHE A 122 9.36 -2.50 7.00
CA PHE A 122 9.31 -2.28 8.43
C PHE A 122 8.49 -1.03 8.77
N LEU A 123 8.71 0.07 8.04
CA LEU A 123 7.98 1.32 8.21
C LEU A 123 6.48 1.15 7.89
N VAL A 124 6.15 0.51 6.76
CA VAL A 124 4.75 0.23 6.38
C VAL A 124 4.04 -0.58 7.47
N LEU A 125 4.65 -1.67 7.94
CA LEU A 125 4.06 -2.51 8.99
C LEU A 125 3.92 -1.76 10.32
N SER A 126 4.92 -0.96 10.69
CA SER A 126 4.90 -0.16 11.92
C SER A 126 3.82 0.92 11.88
N LEU A 127 3.68 1.63 10.75
CA LEU A 127 2.63 2.63 10.56
C LEU A 127 1.24 2.00 10.49
N ALA A 128 1.10 0.85 9.83
CA ALA A 128 -0.16 0.09 9.82
C ALA A 128 -0.57 -0.31 11.24
N PHE A 129 0.35 -0.86 12.03
CA PHE A 129 0.11 -1.18 13.43
C PHE A 129 -0.33 0.04 14.23
N LEU A 130 0.36 1.18 14.04
CA LEU A 130 0.02 2.44 14.70
C LEU A 130 -1.38 2.94 14.30
N LEU A 131 -1.72 2.95 13.02
CA LEU A 131 -3.06 3.33 12.55
C LEU A 131 -4.14 2.45 13.20
N TRP A 132 -3.94 1.13 13.18
CA TRP A 132 -4.93 0.19 13.67
C TRP A 132 -5.10 0.21 15.19
N GLN A 133 -4.16 0.77 15.96
CA GLN A 133 -4.34 0.97 17.41
C GLN A 133 -5.56 1.83 17.75
N LYS A 134 -5.98 2.73 16.85
CA LYS A 134 -7.20 3.54 17.04
C LYS A 134 -8.46 2.90 16.51
N LEU A 135 -8.33 1.88 15.66
CA LEU A 135 -9.47 1.23 15.00
C LEU A 135 -9.87 -0.07 15.69
N VAL A 136 -8.92 -0.78 16.29
CA VAL A 136 -9.10 -2.12 16.89
C VAL A 136 -8.37 -2.20 18.23
N ARG A 137 -9.07 -2.65 19.28
CA ARG A 137 -8.52 -2.74 20.65
C ARG A 137 -7.58 -3.92 20.79
N SER A 138 -7.99 -5.10 20.34
CA SER A 138 -7.28 -6.37 20.44
C SER A 138 -5.89 -6.29 19.81
N ARG A 139 -4.86 -6.56 20.63
CA ARG A 139 -3.46 -6.61 20.18
C ARG A 139 -3.20 -7.79 19.25
N TRP A 140 -3.86 -8.92 19.48
CA TRP A 140 -3.73 -10.12 18.66
C TRP A 140 -4.30 -9.91 17.26
N LEU A 141 -5.48 -9.29 17.14
CA LEU A 141 -6.05 -8.96 15.83
C LEU A 141 -5.14 -8.05 15.02
N LYS A 142 -4.51 -7.05 15.65
CA LYS A 142 -3.51 -6.20 14.98
C LYS A 142 -2.32 -7.01 14.45
N TRP A 143 -1.80 -7.94 15.24
CA TRP A 143 -0.72 -8.84 14.81
C TRP A 143 -1.15 -9.76 13.65
N THR A 144 -2.35 -10.33 13.73
CA THR A 144 -2.94 -11.12 12.64
C THR A 144 -3.03 -10.27 11.36
N GLY A 145 -3.47 -9.02 11.47
CA GLY A 145 -3.47 -8.07 10.36
C GLY A 145 -2.08 -7.84 9.76
N LEU A 146 -1.03 -7.73 10.58
CA LEU A 146 0.34 -7.56 10.09
C LEU A 146 0.85 -8.80 9.36
N ILE A 147 0.47 -10.00 9.82
CA ILE A 147 0.77 -11.26 9.13
C ILE A 147 0.08 -11.27 7.76
N ILE A 148 -1.21 -10.94 7.70
CA ILE A 148 -1.97 -10.85 6.44
C ILE A 148 -1.30 -9.85 5.49
N VAL A 149 -0.93 -8.67 5.97
CA VAL A 149 -0.27 -7.64 5.15
C VAL A 149 1.12 -8.09 4.68
N SER A 150 1.92 -8.72 5.53
CA SER A 150 3.24 -9.26 5.15
C SER A 150 3.11 -10.33 4.05
N LEU A 151 2.15 -11.26 4.20
CA LEU A 151 1.85 -12.27 3.19
C LEU A 151 1.38 -11.63 1.87
N ALA A 152 0.45 -10.68 1.94
CA ALA A 152 -0.03 -9.94 0.79
C ALA A 152 1.09 -9.18 0.06
N MET A 153 1.99 -8.54 0.81
CA MET A 153 3.18 -7.88 0.27
C MET A 153 4.12 -8.87 -0.42
N GLY A 154 4.27 -10.10 0.11
CA GLY A 154 5.08 -11.17 -0.50
C GLY A 154 4.43 -11.82 -1.73
N ASN A 155 3.10 -11.84 -1.80
CA ASN A 155 2.37 -12.33 -2.98
C ASN A 155 2.31 -11.27 -4.09
N GLY A 156 2.24 -9.98 -3.73
CA GLY A 156 2.24 -8.85 -4.69
C GLY A 156 3.55 -8.68 -5.48
N VAL A 157 4.52 -9.57 -5.28
CA VAL A 157 5.86 -9.59 -5.87
C VAL A 157 5.95 -10.48 -7.12
N ILE A 158 5.04 -11.41 -7.31
CA ILE A 158 5.17 -12.49 -8.32
C ILE A 158 5.23 -11.96 -9.77
N ALA A 159 4.57 -10.83 -10.06
CA ALA A 159 4.53 -10.21 -11.39
C ALA A 159 5.07 -8.76 -11.41
N SER A 160 6.06 -8.49 -10.57
CA SER A 160 6.21 -7.17 -10.00
C SER A 160 7.67 -6.81 -9.81
N ASP A 161 8.14 -5.89 -10.65
CA ASP A 161 9.45 -5.27 -10.47
C ASP A 161 9.48 -4.51 -9.16
N LEU A 162 10.68 -4.36 -8.58
CA LEU A 162 10.95 -3.83 -7.25
C LEU A 162 10.73 -2.32 -7.14
N VAL A 163 9.61 -1.88 -7.65
CA VAL A 163 9.12 -0.52 -7.69
C VAL A 163 8.85 -0.08 -6.24
N PHE A 164 9.84 0.57 -5.64
CA PHE A 164 9.74 1.16 -4.30
C PHE A 164 8.58 2.14 -4.19
N SER A 165 8.20 2.78 -5.30
CA SER A 165 7.15 3.79 -5.33
C SER A 165 5.80 3.27 -4.83
N THR A 166 5.46 1.99 -5.07
CA THR A 166 4.24 1.40 -4.53
C THR A 166 4.25 1.32 -2.99
N TYR A 167 5.43 1.15 -2.39
CA TYR A 167 5.57 1.05 -0.94
C TYR A 167 5.72 2.42 -0.30
N LEU A 168 6.33 3.39 -0.99
CA LEU A 168 6.24 4.79 -0.61
C LEU A 168 4.80 5.30 -0.65
N ASP A 169 3.98 4.90 -1.63
CA ASP A 169 2.54 5.19 -1.62
C ASP A 169 1.90 4.68 -0.33
N ASN A 170 2.14 3.42 0.06
CA ASN A 170 1.64 2.88 1.32
C ASN A 170 2.06 3.74 2.52
N VAL A 171 3.31 4.20 2.57
CA VAL A 171 3.81 5.09 3.62
C VAL A 171 3.05 6.43 3.62
N PHE A 172 2.91 7.11 2.48
CA PHE A 172 2.24 8.40 2.40
C PHE A 172 0.75 8.32 2.76
N TYR A 173 0.06 7.27 2.30
CA TYR A 173 -1.34 7.02 2.66
C TYR A 173 -1.49 6.67 4.15
N LEU A 174 -0.61 5.85 4.71
CA LEU A 174 -0.62 5.54 6.14
C LEU A 174 -0.35 6.77 7.01
N LEU A 175 0.64 7.60 6.66
CA LEU A 175 0.92 8.86 7.36
C LEU A 175 -0.29 9.80 7.31
N THR A 176 -0.92 9.93 6.14
CA THR A 176 -2.15 10.72 5.96
C THR A 176 -3.28 10.18 6.84
N ALA A 177 -3.51 8.88 6.81
CA ALA A 177 -4.52 8.23 7.63
C ALA A 177 -4.26 8.42 9.14
N ILE A 178 -3.00 8.34 9.58
CA ILE A 178 -2.61 8.60 10.97
C ILE A 178 -2.88 10.06 11.34
N ILE A 179 -2.53 11.02 10.49
CA ILE A 179 -2.82 12.45 10.73
C ILE A 179 -4.32 12.65 10.96
N ILE A 180 -5.15 12.07 10.09
CA ILE A 180 -6.61 12.18 10.18
C ILE A 180 -7.14 11.49 11.44
N VAL A 181 -6.79 10.22 11.67
CA VAL A 181 -7.37 9.41 12.75
C VAL A 181 -6.92 9.87 14.13
N TYR A 182 -5.68 10.34 14.27
CA TYR A 182 -5.16 10.88 15.52
C TYR A 182 -5.37 12.39 15.69
N ASN A 183 -6.09 13.05 14.78
CA ASN A 183 -6.29 14.50 14.78
C ASN A 183 -4.97 15.29 14.94
N LYS A 184 -3.91 14.87 14.22
CA LYS A 184 -2.63 15.58 14.23
C LYS A 184 -2.71 16.84 13.37
N ASN A 185 -1.71 17.72 13.52
CA ASN A 185 -1.65 18.96 12.74
C ASN A 185 -1.67 18.64 11.22
N PRO A 186 -2.70 19.09 10.48
CA PRO A 186 -2.84 18.75 9.06
C PRO A 186 -1.80 19.44 8.17
N ARG A 187 -1.05 20.42 8.69
CA ARG A 187 0.07 21.06 7.97
C ARG A 187 1.18 20.08 7.59
N TRP A 188 1.29 18.92 8.25
CA TRP A 188 2.20 17.85 7.81
C TRP A 188 1.91 17.37 6.38
N LEU A 189 0.68 17.55 5.88
CA LEU A 189 0.34 17.26 4.49
C LEU A 189 1.10 18.15 3.50
N LEU A 190 1.54 19.35 3.90
CA LEU A 190 2.38 20.23 3.08
C LEU A 190 3.77 19.62 2.80
N LEU A 191 4.22 18.66 3.61
CA LEU A 191 5.43 17.88 3.36
C LEU A 191 5.11 16.58 2.61
N ILE A 192 4.04 15.88 3.01
CA ILE A 192 3.69 14.57 2.45
C ILE A 192 3.27 14.69 0.99
N VAL A 193 2.42 15.66 0.64
CA VAL A 193 1.87 15.78 -0.72
C VAL A 193 2.95 16.08 -1.76
N PRO A 194 3.90 17.01 -1.54
CA PRO A 194 5.00 17.18 -2.49
C PRO A 194 5.83 15.92 -2.72
N LEU A 195 6.22 15.21 -1.65
CA LEU A 195 6.97 13.95 -1.78
C LEU A 195 6.17 12.89 -2.53
N ALA A 196 4.88 12.75 -2.20
CA ALA A 196 4.00 11.82 -2.90
C ALA A 196 3.77 12.21 -4.37
N ALA A 197 3.73 13.52 -4.67
CA ALA A 197 3.63 14.07 -6.01
C ALA A 197 4.88 13.87 -6.86
N PHE A 198 6.07 13.64 -6.27
CA PHE A 198 7.26 13.17 -6.98
C PHE A 198 7.31 11.64 -7.12
N ASN A 199 6.41 10.93 -6.44
CA ASN A 199 6.40 9.47 -6.39
C ASN A 199 5.42 8.84 -7.39
N ARG A 200 4.13 9.23 -7.38
CA ARG A 200 3.08 8.70 -8.27
C ARG A 200 1.87 9.63 -8.39
N GLU A 201 1.16 9.54 -9.52
CA GLU A 201 -0.08 10.28 -9.81
C GLU A 201 -1.21 9.93 -8.86
N THR A 202 -1.25 8.69 -8.41
CA THR A 202 -2.25 8.18 -7.48
C THR A 202 -2.23 8.93 -6.15
N SER A 203 -1.18 9.67 -5.82
CA SER A 203 -1.13 10.52 -4.64
C SER A 203 -2.08 11.73 -4.70
N LEU A 204 -2.71 12.03 -5.84
CA LEU A 204 -3.79 13.03 -5.93
C LEU A 204 -4.96 12.72 -4.99
N LEU A 205 -5.15 11.44 -4.62
CA LEU A 205 -6.21 11.04 -3.69
C LEU A 205 -5.84 11.31 -2.23
N ILE A 206 -4.62 11.74 -1.90
CA ILE A 206 -4.24 12.13 -0.52
C ILE A 206 -4.99 13.40 -0.09
N PRO A 207 -4.92 14.54 -0.82
CA PRO A 207 -5.74 15.72 -0.53
C PRO A 207 -7.25 15.40 -0.51
N PHE A 208 -7.71 14.55 -1.42
CA PHE A 208 -9.10 14.11 -1.49
C PHE A 208 -9.53 13.35 -0.23
N LEU A 209 -8.74 12.36 0.19
CA LEU A 209 -9.00 11.56 1.38
C LEU A 209 -9.03 12.43 2.64
N PHE A 210 -8.11 13.39 2.76
CA PHE A 210 -8.12 14.37 3.84
C PHE A 210 -9.42 15.18 3.84
N PHE A 211 -9.79 15.76 2.71
CA PHE A 211 -10.99 16.58 2.57
C PHE A 211 -12.26 15.82 2.94
N VAL A 212 -12.45 14.63 2.36
CA VAL A 212 -13.62 13.78 2.62
C VAL A 212 -13.68 13.34 4.08
N SER A 213 -12.53 13.14 4.72
CA SER A 213 -12.49 12.78 6.14
C SER A 213 -12.91 13.90 7.09
N MET A 214 -12.89 15.15 6.62
CA MET A 214 -13.32 16.33 7.38
C MET A 214 -14.79 16.70 7.12
N MET A 215 -15.44 16.05 6.15
CA MET A 215 -16.88 16.21 5.90
C MET A 215 -17.69 15.45 6.95
N ASP A 216 -18.86 15.98 7.29
CA ASP A 216 -19.81 15.34 8.19
C ASP A 216 -20.93 14.66 7.41
N PHE A 217 -20.97 13.33 7.55
CA PHE A 217 -21.95 12.44 6.93
C PHE A 217 -22.98 11.88 7.94
N SER A 218 -23.04 12.40 9.16
CA SER A 218 -23.89 11.87 10.24
C SER A 218 -25.37 11.79 9.88
N GLN A 219 -25.86 12.76 9.11
CA GLN A 219 -27.26 12.84 8.64
C GLN A 219 -27.47 12.21 7.26
N PHE A 220 -26.40 11.74 6.60
CA PHE A 220 -26.49 11.13 5.29
C PHE A 220 -27.02 9.69 5.37
N SER A 221 -28.04 9.40 4.56
CA SER A 221 -28.64 8.07 4.44
C SER A 221 -28.53 7.56 3.02
N PHE A 222 -27.79 6.47 2.83
CA PHE A 222 -27.68 5.79 1.54
C PHE A 222 -29.04 5.32 0.98
N LYS A 223 -30.05 5.06 1.83
CA LYS A 223 -31.39 4.66 1.36
C LYS A 223 -32.15 5.81 0.71
N ARG A 224 -31.98 7.04 1.22
CA ARG A 224 -32.72 8.23 0.76
C ARG A 224 -31.90 9.09 -0.20
N PHE A 225 -30.60 8.81 -0.33
CA PHE A 225 -29.65 9.54 -1.16
C PHE A 225 -29.74 11.07 -0.98
N ASN A 226 -29.84 11.51 0.28
CA ASN A 226 -30.03 12.90 0.65
C ASN A 226 -28.70 13.67 0.65
N LEU A 227 -28.18 13.99 -0.54
CA LEU A 227 -26.92 14.73 -0.70
C LEU A 227 -26.90 16.07 0.04
N ALA A 228 -28.04 16.75 0.16
CA ALA A 228 -28.18 18.01 0.90
C ALA A 228 -27.89 17.89 2.41
N ALA A 229 -27.89 16.66 2.97
CA ALA A 229 -27.57 16.42 4.38
C ALA A 229 -26.06 16.33 4.65
N ILE A 230 -25.22 16.35 3.61
CA ILE A 230 -23.77 16.32 3.74
C ILE A 230 -23.29 17.71 4.11
N ARG A 231 -22.60 17.83 5.25
CA ARG A 231 -22.04 19.10 5.71
C ARG A 231 -20.57 19.20 5.31
N PHE A 232 -20.26 20.24 4.55
CA PHE A 232 -18.89 20.54 4.10
C PHE A 232 -18.01 21.05 5.25
N PRO A 233 -16.69 20.83 5.17
CA PRO A 233 -15.77 21.23 6.24
C PRO A 233 -15.58 22.75 6.28
N ALA A 234 -14.95 23.22 7.36
CA ALA A 234 -14.63 24.63 7.55
C ALA A 234 -13.75 25.20 6.43
N LYS A 235 -13.80 26.54 6.23
CA LYS A 235 -13.02 27.26 5.20
C LYS A 235 -11.51 26.97 5.25
N GLN A 236 -10.96 26.71 6.43
CA GLN A 236 -9.55 26.36 6.60
C GLN A 236 -9.17 25.03 5.94
N VAL A 237 -10.07 24.04 5.98
CA VAL A 237 -9.86 22.74 5.31
C VAL A 237 -9.90 22.93 3.81
N TRP A 238 -10.84 23.73 3.29
CA TRP A 238 -10.87 24.11 1.88
C TRP A 238 -9.57 24.76 1.43
N LEU A 239 -9.13 25.81 2.15
CA LEU A 239 -7.88 26.51 1.83
C LEU A 239 -6.69 25.56 1.80
N LEU A 240 -6.54 24.72 2.84
CA LEU A 240 -5.44 23.76 2.90
C LEU A 240 -5.52 22.75 1.75
N THR A 241 -6.68 22.14 1.50
CA THR A 241 -6.87 21.19 0.40
C THR A 241 -6.56 21.83 -0.96
N SER A 242 -7.00 23.07 -1.20
CA SER A 242 -6.67 23.82 -2.41
C SER A 242 -5.16 24.04 -2.56
N ILE A 243 -4.46 24.45 -1.49
CA ILE A 243 -3.00 24.59 -1.49
C ILE A 243 -2.33 23.25 -1.82
N LEU A 244 -2.78 22.14 -1.21
CA LEU A 244 -2.23 20.82 -1.49
C LEU A 244 -2.42 20.39 -2.95
N TYR A 245 -3.57 20.68 -3.56
CA TYR A 245 -3.78 20.44 -4.98
C TYR A 245 -2.90 21.31 -5.86
N VAL A 246 -2.74 22.60 -5.55
CA VAL A 246 -1.83 23.49 -6.27
C VAL A 246 -0.40 22.95 -6.22
N LEU A 247 0.09 22.53 -5.05
CA LEU A 247 1.41 21.92 -4.90
C LEU A 247 1.55 20.64 -5.74
N PHE A 248 0.56 19.74 -5.64
CA PHE A 248 0.55 18.49 -6.42
C PHE A 248 0.60 18.77 -7.92
N PHE A 249 -0.31 19.60 -8.45
CA PHE A 249 -0.38 19.89 -9.87
C PHE A 249 0.84 20.67 -10.36
N SER A 250 1.41 21.56 -9.56
CA SER A 250 2.64 22.27 -9.90
C SER A 250 3.80 21.30 -10.12
N ILE A 251 3.98 20.33 -9.22
CA ILE A 251 5.02 19.29 -9.37
C ILE A 251 4.71 18.39 -10.56
N PHE A 252 3.48 17.91 -10.67
CA PHE A 252 3.03 17.04 -11.76
C PHE A 252 3.27 17.67 -13.15
N ILE A 253 3.00 18.97 -13.29
CA ILE A 253 3.22 19.75 -14.52
C ILE A 253 4.71 20.04 -14.71
N ALA A 254 5.43 20.51 -13.68
CA ALA A 254 6.85 20.85 -13.77
C ALA A 254 7.69 19.64 -14.22
N VAL A 255 7.39 18.46 -13.67
CA VAL A 255 7.99 17.19 -14.09
C VAL A 255 7.74 16.94 -15.59
N ARG A 256 6.51 17.11 -16.07
CA ARG A 256 6.17 16.89 -17.49
C ARG A 256 6.83 17.90 -18.42
N VAL A 257 6.98 19.15 -17.97
CA VAL A 257 7.68 20.19 -18.72
C VAL A 257 9.18 19.87 -18.79
N HIS A 258 9.80 19.48 -17.67
CA HIS A 258 11.24 19.19 -17.61
C HIS A 258 11.66 18.02 -18.50
N TYR A 259 10.90 16.92 -18.49
CA TYR A 259 11.22 15.72 -19.28
C TYR A 259 10.62 15.73 -20.70
N GLY A 260 9.80 16.72 -21.04
CA GLY A 260 9.03 16.78 -22.28
C GLY A 260 7.91 15.76 -22.35
N TYR A 261 7.05 15.84 -23.37
CA TYR A 261 6.01 14.83 -23.60
C TYR A 261 6.62 13.54 -24.19
N ARG A 262 6.32 12.40 -23.59
CA ARG A 262 6.52 11.07 -24.19
C ARG A 262 5.19 10.33 -24.19
N PRO A 263 4.85 9.47 -25.15
CA PRO A 263 3.62 8.69 -25.07
C PRO A 263 3.65 7.73 -23.87
N PRO A 264 2.51 7.42 -23.22
CA PRO A 264 2.45 6.40 -22.18
C PRO A 264 2.97 5.05 -22.69
N GLN A 265 3.77 4.35 -21.88
CA GLN A 265 4.26 3.02 -22.26
C GLN A 265 3.07 2.05 -22.38
N ILE A 266 2.96 1.39 -23.52
CA ILE A 266 1.95 0.36 -23.76
C ILE A 266 2.48 -0.96 -23.19
N TRP A 267 1.85 -1.44 -22.12
CA TRP A 267 2.15 -2.76 -21.55
C TRP A 267 1.03 -3.75 -21.87
N LYS A 268 1.30 -4.66 -22.80
CA LYS A 268 0.34 -5.61 -23.41
C LYS A 268 -0.75 -4.95 -24.26
N VAL A 269 -1.47 -3.97 -23.73
CA VAL A 269 -2.50 -3.19 -24.44
C VAL A 269 -2.47 -1.73 -24.00
N PRO A 270 -2.99 -0.79 -24.80
CA PRO A 270 -3.10 0.62 -24.40
C PRO A 270 -3.98 0.79 -23.16
N ALA A 271 -3.68 1.82 -22.36
CA ALA A 271 -4.58 2.24 -21.29
C ALA A 271 -5.98 2.56 -21.84
N GLY A 272 -7.00 2.34 -21.02
CA GLY A 272 -8.38 2.65 -21.31
C GLY A 272 -9.27 1.44 -21.47
N ILE A 273 -10.22 1.50 -22.40
CA ILE A 273 -11.15 0.39 -22.67
C ILE A 273 -10.41 -0.91 -23.02
N PRO A 274 -9.32 -0.91 -23.82
CA PRO A 274 -8.56 -2.13 -24.09
C PRO A 274 -7.98 -2.75 -22.82
N MET A 275 -7.42 -1.94 -21.91
CA MET A 275 -6.91 -2.41 -20.61
C MET A 275 -8.02 -2.96 -19.71
N LEU A 276 -9.16 -2.28 -19.67
CA LEU A 276 -10.32 -2.76 -18.90
C LEU A 276 -10.82 -4.11 -19.43
N LYS A 277 -10.90 -4.29 -20.75
CA LYS A 277 -11.22 -5.57 -21.39
C LYS A 277 -10.17 -6.63 -21.08
N LEU A 278 -8.88 -6.28 -21.11
CA LEU A 278 -7.79 -7.20 -20.75
C LEU A 278 -7.97 -7.71 -19.31
N ASN A 279 -8.26 -6.81 -18.37
CA ASN A 279 -8.39 -7.13 -16.96
C ASN A 279 -9.66 -7.92 -16.60
N LEU A 280 -10.77 -7.69 -17.32
CA LEU A 280 -12.08 -8.22 -16.94
C LEU A 280 -12.59 -9.36 -17.84
N LEU A 281 -12.27 -9.33 -19.14
CA LEU A 281 -12.97 -10.14 -20.14
C LEU A 281 -12.04 -10.97 -21.03
N SER A 282 -10.71 -10.79 -20.94
CA SER A 282 -9.76 -11.53 -21.76
C SER A 282 -9.39 -12.90 -21.17
N SER A 283 -8.70 -13.73 -21.95
CA SER A 283 -8.08 -14.97 -21.46
C SER A 283 -7.04 -14.75 -20.35
N MET A 284 -6.57 -13.52 -20.14
CA MET A 284 -5.67 -13.16 -19.03
C MET A 284 -6.44 -12.76 -17.75
N ALA A 285 -7.75 -12.52 -17.84
CA ALA A 285 -8.57 -12.12 -16.68
C ALA A 285 -8.54 -13.16 -15.54
N PRO A 286 -8.61 -14.49 -15.79
CA PRO A 286 -8.48 -15.49 -14.73
C PRO A 286 -7.18 -15.35 -13.93
N LYS A 287 -6.06 -15.10 -14.61
CA LYS A 287 -4.78 -14.84 -13.93
C LYS A 287 -4.87 -13.61 -13.01
N SER A 288 -5.42 -12.50 -13.49
CA SER A 288 -5.65 -11.30 -12.68
C SER A 288 -6.51 -11.58 -11.45
N TYR A 289 -7.56 -12.40 -11.58
CA TYR A 289 -8.43 -12.75 -10.46
C TYR A 289 -7.72 -13.59 -9.41
N PHE A 290 -6.98 -14.64 -9.81
CA PHE A 290 -6.27 -15.49 -8.86
C PHE A 290 -5.10 -14.79 -8.18
N GLU A 291 -4.39 -13.92 -8.90
CA GLU A 291 -3.34 -13.09 -8.29
C GLU A 291 -3.94 -12.10 -7.28
N LEU A 292 -5.09 -11.48 -7.61
CA LEU A 292 -5.80 -10.59 -6.68
C LEU A 292 -6.31 -11.34 -5.45
N LEU A 293 -6.83 -12.57 -5.62
CA LEU A 293 -7.17 -13.46 -4.51
C LEU A 293 -5.92 -13.81 -3.68
N GLY A 294 -4.76 -13.99 -4.31
CA GLY A 294 -3.50 -14.22 -3.60
C GLY A 294 -3.07 -13.06 -2.70
N VAL A 295 -3.39 -11.81 -3.08
CA VAL A 295 -3.00 -10.61 -2.30
C VAL A 295 -4.09 -10.15 -1.34
N MET A 296 -5.34 -10.15 -1.77
CA MET A 296 -6.47 -9.58 -1.00
C MET A 296 -7.36 -10.65 -0.37
N SER A 297 -7.17 -11.91 -0.75
CA SER A 297 -8.03 -13.04 -0.36
C SER A 297 -9.51 -12.72 -0.63
N ILE A 298 -10.42 -13.32 0.13
CA ILE A 298 -11.86 -13.01 0.07
C ILE A 298 -12.26 -11.77 0.88
N ILE A 299 -11.29 -11.02 1.41
CA ILE A 299 -11.53 -9.86 2.30
C ILE A 299 -12.45 -8.81 1.65
N PRO A 300 -12.25 -8.41 0.37
CA PRO A 300 -13.16 -7.45 -0.28
C PRO A 300 -14.62 -7.93 -0.30
N LEU A 301 -14.84 -9.22 -0.53
CA LEU A 301 -16.19 -9.81 -0.59
C LEU A 301 -16.87 -9.80 0.77
N ILE A 302 -16.14 -10.17 1.84
CA ILE A 302 -16.64 -10.11 3.22
C ILE A 302 -17.05 -8.67 3.58
N ILE A 303 -16.23 -7.68 3.21
CA ILE A 303 -16.49 -6.27 3.52
C ILE A 303 -17.71 -5.76 2.76
N ILE A 304 -17.86 -6.11 1.49
CA ILE A 304 -19.04 -5.73 0.70
C ILE A 304 -20.29 -6.37 1.30
N TYR A 305 -20.24 -7.65 1.66
CA TYR A 305 -21.35 -8.36 2.29
C TYR A 305 -21.77 -7.71 3.61
N GLN A 306 -20.81 -7.37 4.47
CA GLN A 306 -21.06 -6.74 5.77
C GLN A 306 -21.05 -5.21 5.75
N PHE A 307 -21.12 -4.58 4.56
CA PHE A 307 -20.81 -3.16 4.40
C PHE A 307 -21.62 -2.25 5.32
N LYS A 308 -22.88 -2.59 5.59
CA LYS A 308 -23.80 -1.80 6.43
C LYS A 308 -23.45 -1.83 7.92
N ARG A 309 -22.70 -2.83 8.40
CA ARG A 309 -22.33 -3.00 9.82
C ARG A 309 -21.21 -2.05 10.25
N PHE A 310 -20.40 -1.55 9.31
CA PHE A 310 -19.23 -0.76 9.61
C PHE A 310 -19.55 0.66 10.10
N PRO A 311 -18.68 1.25 10.95
CA PRO A 311 -18.79 2.64 11.35
C PRO A 311 -18.78 3.56 10.13
N LEU A 312 -19.51 4.67 10.22
CA LEU A 312 -19.67 5.61 9.12
C LEU A 312 -18.32 6.04 8.51
N ARG A 313 -17.32 6.34 9.34
CA ARG A 313 -15.98 6.74 8.88
C ARG A 313 -15.32 5.69 7.98
N MET A 314 -15.38 4.41 8.35
CA MET A 314 -14.79 3.32 7.54
C MET A 314 -15.54 3.15 6.21
N ARG A 315 -16.87 3.28 6.23
CA ARG A 315 -17.68 3.25 5.00
C ARG A 315 -17.35 4.41 4.07
N VAL A 316 -17.20 5.62 4.61
CA VAL A 316 -16.81 6.81 3.85
C VAL A 316 -15.43 6.62 3.23
N TRP A 317 -14.44 6.16 4.00
CA TRP A 317 -13.10 5.88 3.48
C TRP A 317 -13.11 4.82 2.40
N PHE A 318 -13.86 3.74 2.60
CA PHE A 318 -14.04 2.69 1.59
C PHE A 318 -14.57 3.28 0.29
N LEU A 319 -15.68 4.03 0.33
CA LEU A 319 -16.30 4.58 -0.88
C LEU A 319 -15.47 5.67 -1.54
N ALA A 320 -14.73 6.46 -0.76
CA ALA A 320 -13.87 7.51 -1.28
C ALA A 320 -12.66 6.93 -2.01
N LEU A 321 -12.04 5.87 -1.49
CA LEU A 321 -10.77 5.40 -2.02
C LEU A 321 -10.88 4.12 -2.84
N VAL A 322 -11.55 3.07 -2.34
CA VAL A 322 -11.47 1.73 -2.93
C VAL A 322 -12.03 1.70 -4.37
N PRO A 323 -13.26 2.18 -4.65
CA PRO A 323 -13.80 2.17 -6.01
C PRO A 323 -12.96 2.97 -6.99
N ILE A 324 -12.53 4.17 -6.61
CA ILE A 324 -11.71 5.05 -7.47
C ILE A 324 -10.36 4.38 -7.74
N TRP A 325 -9.73 3.82 -6.71
CA TRP A 325 -8.44 3.13 -6.84
C TRP A 325 -8.53 1.93 -7.78
N PHE A 326 -9.55 1.10 -7.62
CA PHE A 326 -9.79 -0.04 -8.51
C PHE A 326 -10.10 0.39 -9.94
N ALA A 327 -10.96 1.39 -10.12
CA ALA A 327 -11.32 1.90 -11.43
C ALA A 327 -10.08 2.42 -12.18
N VAL A 328 -9.27 3.27 -11.54
CA VAL A 328 -8.04 3.82 -12.14
C VAL A 328 -7.08 2.69 -12.51
N HIS A 329 -6.82 1.74 -11.61
CA HIS A 329 -5.83 0.69 -11.89
C HIS A 329 -6.33 -0.34 -12.90
N CYS A 330 -7.60 -0.75 -12.88
CA CYS A 330 -8.16 -1.63 -13.90
C CYS A 330 -8.23 -0.95 -15.29
N TYR A 331 -8.30 0.39 -15.33
CA TYR A 331 -8.33 1.16 -16.57
C TYR A 331 -6.93 1.47 -17.11
N THR A 332 -5.91 1.61 -16.26
CA THR A 332 -4.59 2.11 -16.67
C THR A 332 -3.49 1.06 -16.70
N VAL A 333 -3.59 0.00 -15.91
CA VAL A 333 -2.54 -1.01 -15.76
C VAL A 333 -3.11 -2.43 -15.67
N VAL A 334 -2.25 -3.43 -15.80
CA VAL A 334 -2.70 -4.82 -15.72
C VAL A 334 -2.92 -5.23 -14.27
N ALA A 335 -4.11 -5.72 -13.95
CA ALA A 335 -4.58 -5.99 -12.59
C ALA A 335 -3.82 -7.11 -11.88
N TYR A 336 -3.20 -8.06 -12.60
CA TYR A 336 -2.30 -9.04 -12.00
C TYR A 336 -1.01 -8.42 -11.42
N GLN A 337 -0.73 -7.12 -11.64
CA GLN A 337 0.30 -6.38 -10.90
C GLN A 337 -0.20 -5.98 -9.51
N THR A 338 -0.51 -6.98 -8.70
CA THR A 338 -1.37 -6.85 -7.52
C THR A 338 -0.82 -5.98 -6.39
N ARG A 339 0.49 -5.68 -6.38
CA ARG A 339 1.10 -4.71 -5.45
C ARG A 339 0.38 -3.35 -5.42
N ILE A 340 -0.20 -2.93 -6.55
CA ILE A 340 -0.88 -1.64 -6.64
C ILE A 340 -2.11 -1.56 -5.74
N PHE A 341 -2.68 -2.70 -5.33
CA PHE A 341 -3.83 -2.78 -4.43
C PHE A 341 -3.45 -2.88 -2.95
N LEU A 342 -2.16 -2.77 -2.60
CA LEU A 342 -1.71 -2.78 -1.21
C LEU A 342 -2.22 -1.56 -0.42
N VAL A 343 -2.37 -0.40 -1.05
CA VAL A 343 -2.91 0.79 -0.40
C VAL A 343 -4.33 0.51 0.12
N PRO A 344 -5.34 0.23 -0.71
CA PRO A 344 -6.69 -0.05 -0.22
C PRO A 344 -6.73 -1.26 0.73
N LEU A 345 -5.90 -2.28 0.51
CA LEU A 345 -5.79 -3.41 1.43
C LEU A 345 -5.38 -2.99 2.84
N ILE A 346 -4.28 -2.25 2.98
CA ILE A 346 -3.66 -1.94 4.27
C ILE A 346 -4.45 -0.86 5.03
N ILE A 347 -4.89 0.18 4.34
CA ILE A 347 -5.53 1.34 5.01
C ILE A 347 -7.03 1.19 5.22
N ILE A 348 -7.70 0.30 4.47
CA ILE A 348 -9.16 0.15 4.52
C ILE A 348 -9.56 -1.30 4.78
N LEU A 349 -9.16 -2.23 3.91
CA LEU A 349 -9.80 -3.56 3.94
C LEU A 349 -9.38 -4.39 5.16
N VAL A 350 -8.09 -4.49 5.45
CA VAL A 350 -7.61 -5.18 6.66
C VAL A 350 -8.18 -4.54 7.92
N PRO A 351 -8.10 -3.22 8.17
CA PRO A 351 -8.67 -2.65 9.38
C PRO A 351 -10.19 -2.82 9.49
N MET A 352 -10.93 -2.81 8.38
CA MET A 352 -12.36 -3.15 8.38
C MET A 352 -12.57 -4.61 8.79
N LEU A 353 -11.84 -5.56 8.21
CA LEU A 353 -11.93 -6.97 8.61
C LEU A 353 -11.64 -7.17 10.10
N LEU A 354 -10.55 -6.57 10.60
CA LEU A 354 -10.18 -6.68 12.01
C LEU A 354 -11.25 -6.08 12.93
N TRP A 355 -11.84 -4.95 12.54
CA TRP A 355 -12.95 -4.33 13.27
C TRP A 355 -14.19 -5.24 13.28
N LEU A 356 -14.53 -5.86 12.14
CA LEU A 356 -15.66 -6.78 12.05
C LEU A 356 -15.50 -7.95 13.03
N ILE A 357 -14.33 -8.59 13.02
CA ILE A 357 -14.01 -9.72 13.90
C ILE A 357 -14.13 -9.29 15.38
N GLU A 358 -13.57 -8.13 15.75
CA GLU A 358 -13.62 -7.63 17.14
C GLU A 358 -15.07 -7.40 17.63
N ASN A 359 -15.94 -6.84 16.77
CA ASN A 359 -17.32 -6.57 17.17
C ASN A 359 -18.18 -7.84 17.22
N ASP A 360 -17.93 -8.82 16.34
CA ASP A 360 -18.62 -10.09 16.39
C ASP A 360 -18.35 -10.82 17.72
N TYR A 361 -17.10 -10.79 18.21
CA TYR A 361 -16.77 -11.34 19.54
C TYR A 361 -17.44 -10.58 20.69
N GLN A 362 -17.42 -9.24 20.66
CA GLN A 362 -18.05 -8.43 21.73
C GLN A 362 -19.57 -8.62 21.82
N GLN A 363 -20.24 -8.89 20.69
CA GLN A 363 -21.67 -9.16 20.66
C GLN A 363 -22.04 -10.52 21.27
N GLN A 364 -21.14 -11.51 21.22
CA GLN A 364 -21.35 -12.83 21.82
C GLN A 364 -21.16 -12.84 23.34
N ASP A 365 -20.27 -11.99 23.86
CA ASP A 365 -19.96 -11.91 25.30
C ASP A 365 -20.96 -11.05 26.11
N THR A 366 -21.97 -10.45 25.45
CA THR A 366 -23.05 -9.78 26.17
C THR A 366 -24.09 -10.83 26.53
N PRO A 367 -24.22 -11.27 27.81
CA PRO A 367 -25.22 -12.26 28.16
C PRO A 367 -26.59 -11.74 27.75
N GLU A 368 -27.36 -12.55 27.02
CA GLU A 368 -28.78 -12.30 26.83
C GLU A 368 -29.36 -12.11 28.23
N GLU A 369 -29.80 -10.88 28.54
CA GLU A 369 -30.63 -10.63 29.69
C GLU A 369 -31.78 -11.64 29.59
N PRO A 370 -31.96 -12.56 30.57
CA PRO A 370 -32.98 -13.59 30.47
C PRO A 370 -34.29 -12.85 30.24
N ALA A 371 -34.91 -13.13 29.09
CA ALA A 371 -36.07 -12.42 28.59
C ALA A 371 -37.05 -12.20 29.74
N ALA A 372 -37.11 -10.94 30.22
CA ALA A 372 -37.96 -10.56 31.32
C ALA A 372 -39.37 -11.07 31.00
N GLY A 373 -39.83 -11.99 31.85
CA GLY A 373 -40.95 -12.85 31.55
C GLY A 373 -42.13 -12.07 30.97
N LYS A 374 -42.69 -12.59 29.87
CA LYS A 374 -44.09 -12.36 29.54
C LYS A 374 -44.92 -12.82 30.74
N LYS A 375 -45.13 -11.93 31.72
CA LYS A 375 -46.23 -12.07 32.67
C LYS A 375 -47.51 -11.99 31.85
N SER A 376 -48.10 -13.15 31.62
CA SER A 376 -49.44 -13.34 31.12
C SER A 376 -50.42 -12.55 32.01
N SER A 377 -50.85 -11.38 31.55
CA SER A 377 -51.97 -10.65 32.14
C SER A 377 -53.28 -11.08 31.46
N ARG A 378 -53.84 -12.17 31.99
CA ARG A 378 -55.24 -12.65 31.93
C ARG A 378 -55.39 -13.41 33.25
N GLN A 379 -56.31 -13.19 34.20
CA GLN A 379 -57.63 -12.54 34.30
C GLN A 379 -57.85 -12.15 35.79
N LEU A 380 -58.41 -10.98 36.09
CA LEU A 380 -59.74 -10.78 36.73
C LEU A 380 -60.07 -11.70 37.93
N THR A 381 -60.18 -11.16 39.15
CA THR A 381 -61.43 -10.96 39.94
C THR A 381 -61.19 -10.82 41.46
N THR A 382 -62.10 -10.04 42.07
CA THR A 382 -62.61 -10.07 43.46
C THR A 382 -61.89 -9.38 44.62
N TYR A 383 -62.69 -8.47 45.20
CA TYR A 383 -62.63 -7.66 46.43
C TYR A 383 -61.72 -6.44 46.47
#